data_AF-A0A9L0RNZ0-F1
#
_entry.id   AF-A0A9L0RNZ0-F1
#
_cell.length_a   1.000
_cell.length_b   1.000
_cell.length_c   1.000
_cell.angle_alpha   90.00
_cell.angle_beta   90.00
_cell.angle_gamma   90.00
#
_symmetry.space_group_name_H-M   'P 1'
#
loop_
_entity.id
_entity.type
_entity.pdbx_description
1 polymer ?
#
loop_
_entity_poly.entity_id
_entity_poly.type
_entity_poly.pdbx_seq_one_letter_code
_entity_poly.pdbx_strand_id
1 'polypeptide(L)'
;MGERKAFMSQSTPCHAWAKSAGLSPSRPTHLNHRTTDLIKRGIPFWFIPQRPQYKPQELTPSAFEVVCAAPTAYIDFARQKLDHKIAVAAQNCYKVANGAFTGEISPGMIKDCGATWVVLGHSERRHVFGESDELIGQKVAHALAEGLGVIACIGEKLDEREAGITEKVVFEQTKVIADNVKDWNKVVLAYEPVWAIGTGKTATPQQAQEVHEKLRGWLKSNVSDAVAQSTRIIYGGSVTGATCKELASQPDVDGFLVGGASLKPEFVDIINAKQ
;
A
#
# COMPACT_ATOMS: atom_id res chain seq x y z
N MET A 1 -40.65 -1.32 -67.09
CA MET A 1 -40.87 -2.69 -66.56
C MET A 1 -39.87 -2.90 -65.43
N GLY A 2 -40.19 -3.11 -64.16
CA GLY A 2 -41.40 -3.07 -63.33
C GLY A 2 -40.90 -2.93 -61.87
N GLU A 3 -41.35 -1.92 -61.15
CA GLU A 3 -42.20 -2.02 -59.95
C GLU A 3 -41.64 -2.73 -58.69
N ARG A 4 -41.37 -1.89 -57.69
CA ARG A 4 -41.70 -1.94 -56.24
C ARG A 4 -41.79 -3.32 -55.54
N LYS A 5 -41.10 -3.44 -54.41
CA LYS A 5 -41.74 -3.36 -53.08
C LYS A 5 -40.73 -3.15 -51.94
N ALA A 6 -41.05 -2.17 -51.12
CA ALA A 6 -40.45 -1.91 -49.82
C ALA A 6 -40.87 -2.99 -48.80
N PHE A 7 -40.01 -3.24 -47.82
CA PHE A 7 -40.46 -3.67 -46.49
C PHE A 7 -39.83 -2.77 -45.44
N MET A 8 -40.69 -1.97 -44.81
CA MET A 8 -40.47 -1.34 -43.52
C MET A 8 -40.59 -2.41 -42.42
N SER A 9 -39.80 -2.31 -41.36
CA SER A 9 -40.32 -2.20 -39.98
C SER A 9 -39.14 -1.90 -39.06
N GLN A 10 -39.00 -0.64 -38.65
CA GLN A 10 -39.43 -0.14 -37.34
C GLN A 10 -38.45 -0.44 -36.20
N SER A 11 -37.99 0.66 -35.64
CA SER A 11 -37.21 0.85 -34.43
C SER A 11 -37.95 0.46 -33.15
N THR A 12 -37.14 0.29 -32.10
CA THR A 12 -37.43 0.35 -30.64
C THR A 12 -38.17 -0.83 -29.99
N PRO A 13 -38.09 -1.01 -28.65
CA PRO A 13 -37.02 -0.70 -27.70
C PRO A 13 -36.66 -1.86 -26.74
N CYS A 14 -35.45 -1.78 -26.19
CA CYS A 14 -35.05 -2.44 -24.97
C CYS A 14 -35.85 -1.84 -23.80
N HIS A 15 -36.92 -2.50 -23.31
CA HIS A 15 -37.51 -2.38 -21.96
C HIS A 15 -38.90 -3.04 -21.94
N ALA A 16 -38.97 -4.31 -21.53
CA ALA A 16 -40.14 -4.91 -20.88
C ALA A 16 -39.82 -6.36 -20.50
N TRP A 17 -39.23 -6.58 -19.32
CA TRP A 17 -39.46 -7.79 -18.52
C TRP A 17 -39.01 -7.60 -17.05
N ALA A 18 -39.33 -6.43 -16.49
CA ALA A 18 -39.16 -6.13 -15.08
C ALA A 18 -40.46 -5.51 -14.54
N LYS A 19 -41.50 -6.34 -14.36
CA LYS A 19 -42.66 -6.11 -13.49
C LYS A 19 -43.62 -7.31 -13.61
N SER A 20 -43.42 -8.35 -12.81
CA SER A 20 -44.51 -9.27 -12.39
C SER A 20 -44.14 -10.24 -11.25
N ALA A 21 -42.88 -10.38 -10.85
CA ALA A 21 -42.53 -11.17 -9.67
C ALA A 21 -42.19 -10.24 -8.49
N GLY A 22 -43.18 -9.92 -7.66
CA GLY A 22 -43.00 -9.19 -6.40
C GLY A 22 -42.17 -9.99 -5.39
N LEU A 23 -40.86 -10.07 -5.62
CA LEU A 23 -39.91 -10.76 -4.74
C LEU A 23 -39.14 -9.72 -3.93
N SER A 24 -39.46 -9.66 -2.64
CA SER A 24 -38.62 -9.06 -1.60
C SER A 24 -37.36 -9.93 -1.40
N PRO A 25 -36.17 -9.35 -1.15
CA PRO A 25 -34.96 -10.11 -0.86
C PRO A 25 -34.99 -10.56 0.62
N SER A 26 -35.85 -11.52 0.96
CA SER A 26 -35.71 -12.29 2.19
C SER A 26 -34.93 -13.57 1.89
N ARG A 27 -33.87 -13.83 2.67
CA ARG A 27 -33.13 -15.10 2.61
C ARG A 27 -34.12 -16.24 2.87
N PRO A 28 -34.21 -17.27 2.03
CA PRO A 28 -35.01 -18.43 2.37
C PRO A 28 -34.25 -19.21 3.45
N THR A 29 -34.70 -19.12 4.71
CA THR A 29 -34.17 -19.91 5.82
C THR A 29 -34.72 -21.34 5.84
N HIS A 30 -35.60 -21.71 4.90
CA HIS A 30 -36.18 -23.04 4.79
C HIS A 30 -36.25 -23.51 3.34
N LEU A 31 -35.75 -24.73 3.09
CA LEU A 31 -35.94 -25.45 1.83
C LEU A 31 -37.41 -25.87 1.70
N ASN A 32 -38.01 -25.67 0.53
CA ASN A 32 -39.40 -26.06 0.32
C ASN A 32 -39.56 -27.59 0.25
N HIS A 33 -40.79 -28.08 0.43
CA HIS A 33 -41.10 -29.51 0.47
C HIS A 33 -40.64 -30.29 -0.79
N ARG A 34 -40.63 -29.65 -1.96
CA ARG A 34 -40.17 -30.30 -3.20
C ARG A 34 -38.65 -30.52 -3.18
N THR A 35 -37.89 -29.60 -2.60
CA THR A 35 -36.44 -29.73 -2.48
C THR A 35 -36.06 -30.86 -1.51
N THR A 36 -36.78 -31.01 -0.40
CA THR A 36 -36.57 -32.14 0.53
C THR A 36 -36.88 -33.51 -0.08
N ASP A 37 -37.86 -33.62 -0.97
CA ASP A 37 -38.19 -34.88 -1.65
C ASP A 37 -37.13 -35.31 -2.66
N LEU A 38 -36.48 -34.36 -3.32
CA LEU A 38 -35.37 -34.65 -4.25
C LEU A 38 -34.12 -35.15 -3.49
N ILE A 39 -33.86 -34.61 -2.30
CA ILE A 39 -32.79 -35.08 -1.40
C ILE A 39 -33.05 -36.54 -0.96
N LYS A 40 -34.29 -36.86 -0.55
CA LYS A 40 -34.67 -38.23 -0.15
C LYS A 40 -34.57 -39.26 -1.28
N ARG A 41 -34.59 -38.83 -2.54
CA ARG A 41 -34.47 -39.68 -3.73
C ARG A 41 -33.02 -39.89 -4.19
N GLY A 42 -32.03 -39.47 -3.40
CA GLY A 42 -30.61 -39.72 -3.68
C GLY A 42 -30.05 -38.87 -4.83
N ILE A 43 -30.71 -37.76 -5.18
CA ILE A 43 -30.23 -36.84 -6.21
C ILE A 43 -29.13 -35.97 -5.58
N PRO A 44 -27.89 -35.95 -6.14
CA PRO A 44 -26.82 -35.16 -5.58
C PRO A 44 -27.08 -33.66 -5.78
N PHE A 45 -26.98 -32.90 -4.70
CA PHE A 45 -27.03 -31.44 -4.71
C PHE A 45 -25.63 -30.87 -4.47
N TRP A 46 -25.26 -29.89 -5.29
CA TRP A 46 -24.02 -29.12 -5.13
C TRP A 46 -24.38 -27.71 -4.67
N PHE A 47 -23.88 -27.32 -3.50
CA PHE A 47 -24.00 -25.96 -3.01
C PHE A 47 -22.78 -25.16 -3.46
N ILE A 48 -22.99 -24.16 -4.30
CA ILE A 48 -21.97 -23.15 -4.63
C ILE A 48 -22.28 -21.94 -3.74
N PRO A 49 -21.50 -21.65 -2.68
CA PRO A 49 -21.69 -20.43 -1.93
C PRO A 49 -21.54 -19.24 -2.87
N GLN A 50 -22.52 -18.33 -2.87
CA GLN A 50 -22.33 -16.99 -3.40
C GLN A 50 -21.09 -16.42 -2.69
N ARG A 51 -20.11 -15.91 -3.45
CA ARG A 51 -18.97 -15.18 -2.85
C ARG A 51 -19.57 -14.12 -1.92
N PRO A 52 -19.05 -13.96 -0.69
CA PRO A 52 -19.49 -12.85 0.15
C PRO A 52 -19.36 -11.56 -0.66
N GLN A 53 -20.46 -10.83 -0.83
CA GLN A 53 -20.42 -9.49 -1.36
C GLN A 53 -19.54 -8.67 -0.41
N TYR A 54 -18.37 -8.26 -0.89
CA TYR A 54 -17.51 -7.32 -0.19
C TYR A 54 -18.34 -6.04 0.05
N LYS A 55 -18.67 -5.75 1.31
CA LYS A 55 -19.13 -4.43 1.70
C LYS A 55 -17.86 -3.59 1.90
N PRO A 56 -17.64 -2.51 1.14
CA PRO A 56 -16.55 -1.60 1.40
C PRO A 56 -16.66 -1.12 2.85
N GLN A 57 -15.64 -1.40 3.65
CA GLN A 57 -15.49 -0.78 4.95
C GLN A 57 -15.17 0.70 4.66
N GLU A 58 -16.02 1.61 5.11
CA GLU A 58 -15.83 3.05 4.86
C GLU A 58 -14.56 3.52 5.59
N LEU A 59 -13.63 4.09 4.82
CA LEU A 59 -12.53 4.87 5.36
C LEU A 59 -13.13 6.18 5.89
N THR A 60 -13.05 6.43 7.20
CA THR A 60 -13.45 7.69 7.80
C THR A 60 -12.49 8.80 7.30
N PRO A 61 -12.96 9.80 6.54
CA PRO A 61 -12.08 10.78 5.92
C PRO A 61 -11.83 11.94 6.89
N SER A 62 -10.58 12.11 7.35
CA SER A 62 -9.94 13.45 7.50
C SER A 62 -8.56 13.45 8.21
N ALA A 63 -8.09 12.37 8.85
CA ALA A 63 -6.88 12.45 9.69
C ALA A 63 -5.62 11.70 9.19
N PHE A 64 -5.70 10.88 8.13
CA PHE A 64 -4.59 10.01 7.70
C PHE A 64 -4.37 10.01 6.19
N GLU A 65 -3.11 10.00 5.75
CA GLU A 65 -2.72 9.75 4.36
C GLU A 65 -2.54 8.24 4.15
N VAL A 66 -3.22 7.66 3.15
CA VAL A 66 -3.10 6.25 2.79
C VAL A 66 -2.45 6.14 1.41
N VAL A 67 -1.39 5.35 1.30
CA VAL A 67 -0.65 5.13 0.06
C VAL A 67 -0.58 3.62 -0.24
N CYS A 68 -0.97 3.22 -1.45
CA CYS A 68 -0.91 1.83 -1.91
C CYS A 68 0.25 1.64 -2.89
N ALA A 69 1.28 0.88 -2.48
CA ALA A 69 2.43 0.56 -3.32
C ALA A 69 2.18 -0.70 -4.17
N ALA A 70 1.68 -0.52 -5.39
CA ALA A 70 1.35 -1.61 -6.30
C ALA A 70 2.60 -2.11 -7.05
N PRO A 71 2.67 -3.40 -7.44
CA PRO A 71 3.67 -3.87 -8.40
C PRO A 71 3.58 -3.06 -9.70
N THR A 72 4.72 -2.85 -10.37
CA THR A 72 4.81 -1.99 -11.57
C THR A 72 3.75 -2.30 -12.63
N ALA A 73 3.47 -3.58 -12.87
CA ALA A 73 2.48 -4.04 -13.86
C ALA A 73 1.04 -3.60 -13.55
N TYR A 74 0.76 -3.13 -12.33
CA TYR A 74 -0.57 -2.77 -11.86
C TYR A 74 -0.69 -1.32 -11.38
N ILE A 75 0.34 -0.47 -11.54
CA ILE A 75 0.28 0.93 -11.07
C ILE A 75 -0.88 1.67 -11.72
N ASP A 76 -0.96 1.66 -13.06
CA ASP A 76 -2.02 2.34 -13.82
C ASP A 76 -3.41 1.77 -13.47
N PHE A 77 -3.55 0.44 -13.43
CA PHE A 77 -4.79 -0.20 -13.02
C PHE A 77 -5.21 0.19 -11.59
N ALA A 78 -4.28 0.16 -10.63
CA ALA A 78 -4.55 0.55 -9.25
C ALA A 78 -5.01 2.01 -9.17
N ARG A 79 -4.36 2.91 -9.91
CA ARG A 79 -4.75 4.32 -9.93
C ARG A 79 -6.15 4.52 -10.51
N GLN A 80 -6.51 3.79 -11.56
CA GLN A 80 -7.84 3.83 -12.18
C GLN A 80 -8.96 3.26 -11.29
N LYS A 81 -8.65 2.36 -10.35
CA LYS A 81 -9.65 1.65 -9.53
C LYS A 81 -9.76 2.15 -8.10
N LEU A 82 -8.68 2.66 -7.52
CA LEU A 82 -8.68 3.17 -6.16
C LEU A 82 -9.33 4.56 -6.10
N ASP A 83 -10.05 4.82 -5.01
CA ASP A 83 -10.52 6.16 -4.65
C ASP A 83 -9.35 7.15 -4.70
N HIS A 84 -9.58 8.35 -5.25
CA HIS A 84 -8.55 9.38 -5.39
C HIS A 84 -7.95 9.86 -4.06
N LYS A 85 -8.64 9.62 -2.93
CA LYS A 85 -8.10 9.86 -1.58
C LYS A 85 -6.98 8.90 -1.20
N ILE A 86 -6.90 7.73 -1.82
CA ILE A 86 -5.82 6.76 -1.61
C ILE A 86 -4.77 7.05 -2.68
N ALA A 87 -3.57 7.46 -2.27
CA ALA A 87 -2.47 7.67 -3.20
C ALA A 87 -1.91 6.32 -3.70
N VAL A 88 -1.27 6.34 -4.86
CA VAL A 88 -0.60 5.15 -5.43
C VAL A 88 0.91 5.41 -5.44
N ALA A 89 1.67 4.38 -5.05
CA ALA A 89 3.11 4.37 -5.13
C ALA A 89 3.63 3.27 -6.06
N ALA A 90 4.80 3.49 -6.65
CA ALA A 90 5.63 2.41 -7.19
C ALA A 90 6.49 1.77 -6.08
N GLN A 91 6.89 0.52 -6.27
CA GLN A 91 7.73 -0.21 -5.32
C GLN A 91 9.24 0.03 -5.49
N ASN A 92 9.66 0.58 -6.64
CA ASN A 92 11.04 0.98 -6.94
C ASN A 92 11.06 1.89 -8.19
N CYS A 93 12.16 2.61 -8.41
CA CYS A 93 12.47 3.27 -9.68
C CYS A 93 13.98 3.41 -9.88
N TYR A 94 14.40 3.85 -11.07
CA TYR A 94 15.81 4.09 -11.38
C TYR A 94 16.23 5.56 -11.29
N LYS A 95 17.54 5.79 -11.28
CA LYS A 95 18.17 7.08 -11.00
C LYS A 95 18.28 8.04 -12.19
N VAL A 96 17.78 7.66 -13.36
CA VAL A 96 17.78 8.50 -14.58
C VAL A 96 16.45 8.37 -15.33
N ALA A 97 16.11 9.39 -16.12
CA ALA A 97 14.80 9.50 -16.77
C ALA A 97 14.57 8.46 -17.89
N ASN A 98 15.63 8.12 -18.63
CA ASN A 98 15.61 7.14 -19.72
C ASN A 98 17.04 6.62 -20.00
N GLY A 99 17.15 5.58 -20.81
CA GLY A 99 18.43 5.04 -21.28
C GLY A 99 18.37 3.53 -21.49
N ALA A 100 19.55 2.92 -21.68
CA ALA A 100 19.70 1.48 -21.89
C ALA A 100 19.64 0.70 -20.57
N PHE A 101 18.52 0.77 -19.86
CA PHE A 101 18.27 0.12 -18.57
C PHE A 101 17.07 -0.83 -18.66
N THR A 102 17.21 -1.89 -19.47
CA THR A 102 16.15 -2.88 -19.71
C THR A 102 15.62 -3.45 -18.40
N GLY A 103 14.30 -3.33 -18.18
CA GLY A 103 13.61 -3.84 -16.99
C GLY A 103 13.37 -2.80 -15.89
N GLU A 104 14.05 -1.65 -15.94
CA GLU A 104 13.84 -0.56 -15.00
C GLU A 104 12.72 0.39 -15.45
N ILE A 105 12.14 1.14 -14.50
CA ILE A 105 11.21 2.24 -14.75
C ILE A 105 11.75 3.55 -14.17
N SER A 106 11.40 4.67 -14.79
CA SER A 106 11.79 6.00 -14.29
C SER A 106 10.68 6.66 -13.47
N PRO A 107 11.00 7.64 -12.61
CA PRO A 107 10.01 8.49 -11.95
C PRO A 107 9.00 9.12 -12.92
N GLY A 108 9.45 9.47 -14.13
CA GLY A 108 8.57 10.01 -15.19
C GLY A 108 7.47 9.03 -15.58
N MET A 109 7.80 7.75 -15.78
CA MET A 109 6.80 6.70 -16.09
C MET A 109 5.82 6.49 -14.94
N ILE A 110 6.28 6.56 -13.69
CA ILE A 110 5.44 6.41 -12.50
C ILE A 110 4.40 7.54 -12.44
N LYS A 111 4.83 8.79 -12.69
CA LYS A 111 3.92 9.94 -12.76
C LYS A 111 2.93 9.82 -13.91
N ASP A 112 3.36 9.31 -15.06
CA ASP A 112 2.49 9.14 -16.24
C ASP A 112 1.32 8.20 -15.95
N CYS A 113 1.53 7.18 -15.11
CA CYS A 113 0.46 6.31 -14.58
C CYS A 113 -0.39 6.96 -13.46
N GLY A 114 -0.16 8.23 -13.11
CA GLY A 114 -0.88 8.96 -12.08
C GLY A 114 -0.52 8.58 -10.63
N ALA A 115 0.59 7.85 -10.43
CA ALA A 115 1.12 7.58 -9.10
C ALA A 115 1.95 8.77 -8.60
N THR A 116 1.89 9.02 -7.29
CA THR A 116 2.48 10.22 -6.66
C THR A 116 3.63 9.90 -5.71
N TRP A 117 3.87 8.63 -5.41
CA TRP A 117 4.88 8.17 -4.46
C TRP A 117 5.76 7.06 -5.05
N VAL A 118 6.93 6.85 -4.46
CA VAL A 118 7.78 5.67 -4.71
C VAL A 118 8.45 5.20 -3.42
N VAL A 119 8.51 3.89 -3.21
CA VAL A 119 9.29 3.27 -2.14
C VAL A 119 10.73 3.07 -2.63
N LEU A 120 11.72 3.52 -1.86
CA LEU A 120 13.14 3.43 -2.20
C LEU A 120 13.96 2.96 -1.01
N GLY A 121 14.99 2.14 -1.28
CA GLY A 121 15.85 1.59 -0.25
C GLY A 121 15.19 0.54 0.64
N HIS A 122 14.09 -0.09 0.19
CA HIS A 122 13.50 -1.21 0.91
C HIS A 122 14.54 -2.31 1.20
N SER A 123 14.43 -2.97 2.34
CA SER A 123 15.40 -4.00 2.80
C SER A 123 15.67 -5.08 1.75
N GLU A 124 14.64 -5.52 1.04
CA GLU A 124 14.77 -6.51 -0.06
C GLU A 124 15.64 -5.97 -1.20
N ARG A 125 15.51 -4.68 -1.56
CA ARG A 125 16.36 -4.03 -2.57
C ARG A 125 17.81 -3.96 -2.12
N ARG A 126 18.05 -3.64 -0.84
CA ARG A 126 19.39 -3.58 -0.24
C ARG A 126 20.06 -4.95 -0.18
N HIS A 127 19.34 -5.97 0.29
CA HIS A 127 19.97 -7.24 0.69
C HIS A 127 19.80 -8.36 -0.34
N VAL A 128 18.73 -8.38 -1.12
CA VAL A 128 18.53 -9.38 -2.20
C VAL A 128 19.13 -8.88 -3.50
N PHE A 129 18.93 -7.60 -3.82
CA PHE A 129 19.38 -7.00 -5.08
C PHE A 129 20.64 -6.15 -4.99
N GLY A 130 21.18 -5.96 -3.77
CA GLY A 130 22.47 -5.30 -3.57
C GLY A 130 22.47 -3.80 -3.85
N GLU A 131 21.34 -3.10 -3.69
CA GLU A 131 21.34 -1.63 -3.82
C GLU A 131 22.14 -0.99 -2.68
N SER A 132 23.21 -0.27 -3.04
CA SER A 132 24.04 0.49 -2.10
C SER A 132 23.34 1.78 -1.64
N ASP A 133 23.78 2.31 -0.50
CA ASP A 133 23.31 3.62 -0.01
C ASP A 133 23.51 4.72 -1.06
N GLU A 134 24.64 4.73 -1.76
CA GLU A 134 24.92 5.72 -2.81
C GLU A 134 23.88 5.64 -3.94
N LEU A 135 23.56 4.43 -4.42
CA LEU A 135 22.54 4.25 -5.45
C LEU A 135 21.16 4.70 -4.96
N ILE A 136 20.82 4.39 -3.71
CA ILE A 136 19.55 4.78 -3.10
C ILE A 136 19.47 6.30 -2.99
N GLY A 137 20.53 6.98 -2.52
CA GLY A 137 20.61 8.44 -2.49
C GLY A 137 20.40 9.07 -3.87
N GLN A 138 21.04 8.52 -4.91
CA GLN A 138 20.84 8.97 -6.30
C GLN A 138 19.39 8.79 -6.78
N LYS A 139 18.74 7.68 -6.42
CA LYS A 139 17.32 7.43 -6.73
C LYS A 139 16.40 8.40 -6.00
N VAL A 140 16.66 8.66 -4.71
CA VAL A 140 15.88 9.63 -3.90
C VAL A 140 15.96 11.01 -4.54
N ALA A 141 17.16 11.49 -4.85
CA ALA A 141 17.36 12.79 -5.49
C ALA A 141 16.57 12.90 -6.81
N HIS A 142 16.68 11.87 -7.67
CA HIS A 142 16.01 11.87 -8.97
C HIS A 142 14.47 11.80 -8.86
N ALA A 143 13.94 10.97 -7.97
CA ALA A 143 12.50 10.86 -7.73
C ALA A 143 11.90 12.19 -7.22
N LEU A 144 12.57 12.84 -6.26
CA LEU A 144 12.15 14.14 -5.73
C LEU A 144 12.25 15.25 -6.78
N ALA A 145 13.32 15.26 -7.59
CA ALA A 145 13.50 16.24 -8.67
C ALA A 145 12.41 16.11 -9.74
N GLU A 146 11.94 14.90 -10.01
CA GLU A 146 10.80 14.64 -10.88
C GLU A 146 9.45 14.92 -10.20
N GLY A 147 9.43 15.22 -8.89
CA GLY A 147 8.26 15.67 -8.17
C GLY A 147 7.43 14.58 -7.50
N LEU A 148 7.92 13.32 -7.49
CA LEU A 148 7.33 12.24 -6.67
C LEU A 148 7.60 12.49 -5.19
N GLY A 149 6.70 12.00 -4.34
CA GLY A 149 7.00 11.73 -2.94
C GLY A 149 7.86 10.45 -2.81
N VAL A 150 8.69 10.39 -1.77
CA VAL A 150 9.56 9.26 -1.51
C VAL A 150 9.28 8.68 -0.11
N ILE A 151 9.00 7.39 -0.06
CA ILE A 151 9.06 6.58 1.16
C ILE A 151 10.46 5.95 1.19
N ALA A 152 11.37 6.53 1.96
CA ALA A 152 12.77 6.11 2.03
C ALA A 152 12.96 5.14 3.20
N CYS A 153 13.33 3.90 2.90
CA CYS A 153 13.48 2.86 3.91
C CYS A 153 14.92 2.76 4.43
N ILE A 154 15.02 2.56 5.74
CA ILE A 154 16.26 2.33 6.49
C ILE A 154 16.02 1.25 7.55
N GLY A 155 17.08 0.61 8.01
CA GLY A 155 16.98 -0.39 9.06
C GLY A 155 18.23 -1.25 9.19
N GLU A 156 18.39 -1.82 10.37
CA GLU A 156 19.49 -2.71 10.75
C GLU A 156 19.09 -4.18 10.61
N LYS A 157 20.09 -5.04 10.41
CA LYS A 157 19.99 -6.49 10.46
C LYS A 157 20.02 -7.02 11.90
N LEU A 158 19.71 -8.30 12.07
CA LEU A 158 19.70 -8.94 13.40
C LEU A 158 21.07 -8.89 14.07
N ASP A 159 22.13 -9.20 13.33
CA ASP A 159 23.51 -9.18 13.84
C ASP A 159 23.97 -7.77 14.23
N GLU A 160 23.53 -6.75 13.49
CA GLU A 160 23.79 -5.34 13.79
C GLU A 160 23.03 -4.88 15.07
N ARG A 161 21.80 -5.35 15.25
CA ARG A 161 21.02 -5.14 16.49
C ARG A 161 21.71 -5.81 17.69
N GLU A 162 22.08 -7.08 17.56
CA GLU A 162 22.71 -7.87 18.62
C GLU A 162 24.10 -7.32 19.00
N ALA A 163 24.81 -6.73 18.03
CA ALA A 163 26.07 -6.02 18.27
C ALA A 163 25.90 -4.61 18.86
N GLY A 164 24.66 -4.13 19.06
CA GLY A 164 24.39 -2.82 19.65
C GLY A 164 24.73 -1.64 18.74
N ILE A 165 24.74 -1.84 17.41
CA ILE A 165 25.12 -0.81 16.43
C ILE A 165 23.95 -0.29 15.59
N THR A 166 22.71 -0.51 16.02
CA THR A 166 21.49 -0.03 15.34
C THR A 166 21.58 1.46 14.99
N GLU A 167 21.92 2.32 15.95
CA GLU A 167 22.03 3.78 15.72
C GLU A 167 23.02 4.12 14.62
N LYS A 168 24.21 3.50 14.65
CA LYS A 168 25.24 3.73 13.64
C LYS A 168 24.69 3.42 12.25
N VAL A 169 24.09 2.24 12.08
CA VAL A 169 23.55 1.79 10.79
C VAL A 169 22.45 2.73 10.28
N VAL A 170 21.44 3.01 11.11
CA VAL A 170 20.31 3.83 10.67
C VAL A 170 20.72 5.29 10.44
N PHE A 171 21.68 5.84 11.19
CA PHE A 171 22.20 7.18 10.97
C PHE A 171 23.06 7.28 9.70
N GLU A 172 23.89 6.28 9.40
CA GLU A 172 24.66 6.24 8.15
C GLU A 172 23.72 6.20 6.93
N GLN A 173 22.70 5.33 6.95
CA GLN A 173 21.71 5.25 5.88
C GLN A 173 20.88 6.55 5.77
N THR A 174 20.43 7.12 6.90
CA THR A 174 19.67 8.39 6.93
C THR A 174 20.51 9.55 6.40
N LYS A 175 21.81 9.57 6.73
CA LYS A 175 22.72 10.60 6.23
C LYS A 175 22.78 10.61 4.71
N VAL A 176 22.95 9.45 4.07
CA VAL A 176 23.06 9.38 2.62
C VAL A 176 21.76 9.83 1.94
N ILE A 177 20.61 9.51 2.52
CA ILE A 177 19.32 10.04 2.07
C ILE A 177 19.30 11.57 2.24
N ALA A 178 19.62 12.08 3.43
CA ALA A 178 19.59 13.51 3.74
C ALA A 178 20.50 14.35 2.84
N ASP A 179 21.70 13.86 2.52
CA ASP A 179 22.65 14.53 1.61
C ASP A 179 22.08 14.68 0.18
N ASN A 180 21.03 13.93 -0.17
CA ASN A 180 20.36 13.95 -1.47
C ASN A 180 18.96 14.59 -1.44
N VAL A 181 18.47 15.03 -0.27
CA VAL A 181 17.15 15.63 -0.10
C VAL A 181 17.28 17.14 0.09
N LYS A 182 16.67 17.91 -0.82
CA LYS A 182 16.56 19.38 -0.69
C LYS A 182 15.27 19.83 -0.01
N ASP A 183 14.20 19.06 -0.18
CA ASP A 183 12.87 19.35 0.37
C ASP A 183 12.30 18.09 1.02
N TRP A 184 12.15 18.14 2.34
CA TRP A 184 11.63 17.05 3.16
C TRP A 184 10.11 16.96 3.18
N ASN A 185 9.38 17.95 2.63
CA ASN A 185 7.91 17.93 2.58
C ASN A 185 7.34 16.76 1.79
N LYS A 186 8.16 16.17 0.91
CA LYS A 186 7.82 15.02 0.08
C LYS A 186 8.52 13.73 0.51
N VAL A 187 9.11 13.69 1.70
CA VAL A 187 9.82 12.52 2.22
C VAL A 187 9.08 11.94 3.43
N VAL A 188 8.95 10.63 3.42
CA VAL A 188 8.59 9.81 4.58
C VAL A 188 9.75 8.88 4.86
N LEU A 189 10.24 8.84 6.09
CA LEU A 189 11.28 7.90 6.50
C LEU A 189 10.60 6.65 7.06
N ALA A 190 10.89 5.49 6.48
CA ALA A 190 10.38 4.21 6.97
C ALA A 190 11.51 3.49 7.71
N TYR A 191 11.40 3.39 9.03
CA TYR A 191 12.29 2.55 9.83
C TYR A 191 11.77 1.12 9.84
N GLU A 192 12.57 0.23 9.26
CA GLU A 192 12.23 -1.18 9.07
C GLU A 192 13.34 -2.10 9.59
N PRO A 193 13.31 -2.51 10.87
CA PRO A 193 14.29 -3.46 11.38
C PRO A 193 14.18 -4.75 10.57
N VAL A 194 15.24 -5.11 9.84
CA VAL A 194 15.20 -6.17 8.81
C VAL A 194 14.80 -7.51 9.40
N TRP A 195 15.18 -7.74 10.65
CA TRP A 195 14.86 -8.95 11.41
C TRP A 195 13.36 -9.07 11.79
N ALA A 196 12.59 -8.00 11.66
CA ALA A 196 11.14 -7.96 11.88
C ALA A 196 10.32 -8.06 10.57
N ILE A 197 10.96 -8.14 9.40
CA ILE A 197 10.28 -8.14 8.10
C ILE A 197 9.94 -9.59 7.71
N GLY A 198 8.65 -9.92 7.64
CA GLY A 198 8.18 -11.23 7.17
C GLY A 198 8.50 -12.42 8.09
N THR A 199 9.10 -12.19 9.26
CA THR A 199 9.51 -13.23 10.22
C THR A 199 8.42 -13.55 11.26
N GLY A 200 7.38 -12.72 11.35
CA GLY A 200 6.38 -12.79 12.43
C GLY A 200 6.91 -12.32 13.78
N LYS A 201 8.18 -11.90 13.86
CA LYS A 201 8.72 -11.14 14.99
C LYS A 201 8.45 -9.67 14.74
N THR A 202 7.88 -8.99 15.73
CA THR A 202 7.63 -7.54 15.70
C THR A 202 8.52 -6.91 16.76
N ALA A 203 9.15 -5.78 16.46
CA ALA A 203 9.79 -4.99 17.50
C ALA A 203 8.75 -4.61 18.56
N THR A 204 9.14 -4.61 19.83
CA THR A 204 8.27 -4.06 20.86
C THR A 204 8.02 -2.57 20.59
N PRO A 205 6.88 -2.00 20.99
CA PRO A 205 6.61 -0.58 20.81
C PRO A 205 7.71 0.32 21.38
N GLN A 206 8.32 -0.07 22.50
CA GLN A 206 9.43 0.68 23.11
C GLN A 206 10.69 0.65 22.24
N GLN A 207 11.00 -0.49 21.60
CA GLN A 207 12.12 -0.58 20.67
C GLN A 207 11.88 0.23 19.38
N ALA A 208 10.64 0.32 18.91
CA ALA A 208 10.29 1.18 17.78
C ALA A 208 10.40 2.67 18.16
N GLN A 209 9.81 3.05 19.29
CA GLN A 209 9.87 4.40 19.85
C GLN A 209 11.31 4.87 20.06
N GLU A 210 12.17 4.05 20.66
CA GLU A 210 13.57 4.38 20.90
C GLU A 210 14.31 4.80 19.62
N VAL A 211 14.13 4.03 18.53
CA VAL A 211 14.82 4.32 17.27
C VAL A 211 14.20 5.52 16.56
N HIS A 212 12.87 5.66 16.60
CA HIS A 212 12.18 6.81 16.02
C HIS A 212 12.58 8.14 16.70
N GLU A 213 12.63 8.16 18.03
CA GLU A 213 13.06 9.32 18.81
C GLU A 213 14.50 9.73 18.45
N LYS A 214 15.40 8.74 18.35
CA LYS A 214 16.80 8.95 17.95
C LYS A 214 16.93 9.46 16.51
N LEU A 215 16.16 8.92 15.57
CA LEU A 215 16.09 9.42 14.19
C LEU A 215 15.57 10.84 14.12
N ARG A 216 14.53 11.18 14.91
CA ARG A 216 14.01 12.55 14.99
C ARG A 216 15.05 13.51 15.57
N GLY A 217 15.78 13.09 16.62
CA GLY A 217 16.92 13.82 17.17
C GLY A 217 18.05 14.02 16.17
N TRP A 218 18.33 13.01 15.34
CA TRP A 218 19.30 13.09 14.26
C TRP A 218 18.89 14.11 13.19
N LEU A 219 17.62 14.08 12.73
CA LEU A 219 17.09 15.05 11.77
C LEU A 219 17.15 16.48 12.33
N LYS A 220 16.83 16.65 13.62
CA LYS A 220 16.89 17.95 14.29
C LYS A 220 18.30 18.54 14.28
N SER A 221 19.29 17.70 14.54
CA SER A 221 20.69 18.11 14.67
C SER A 221 21.41 18.28 13.33
N ASN A 222 21.04 17.49 12.32
CA ASN A 222 21.76 17.43 11.04
C ASN A 222 21.02 18.11 9.88
N VAL A 223 19.71 18.35 10.01
CA VAL A 223 18.91 19.03 8.98
C VAL A 223 18.31 20.33 9.52
N SER A 224 17.30 20.24 10.38
CA SER A 224 16.75 21.37 11.15
C SER A 224 15.66 20.89 12.11
N ASP A 225 15.36 21.69 13.13
CA ASP A 225 14.24 21.43 14.04
C ASP A 225 12.90 21.37 13.29
N ALA A 226 12.66 22.29 12.34
CA ALA A 226 11.44 22.30 11.54
C ALA A 226 11.26 21.00 10.74
N VAL A 227 12.30 20.51 10.07
CA VAL A 227 12.27 19.23 9.35
C VAL A 227 12.01 18.06 10.29
N ALA A 228 12.63 18.05 11.47
CA ALA A 228 12.43 16.96 12.43
C ALA A 228 11.00 16.89 12.96
N GLN A 229 10.34 18.05 13.15
CA GLN A 229 8.95 18.10 13.61
C GLN A 229 7.94 17.75 12.52
N SER A 230 8.23 18.05 11.25
CA SER A 230 7.30 17.83 10.14
C SER A 230 7.49 16.48 9.42
N THR A 231 8.68 15.90 9.48
CA THR A 231 8.97 14.62 8.79
C THR A 231 8.29 13.48 9.50
N ARG A 232 7.53 12.69 8.73
CA ARG A 232 6.90 11.47 9.23
C ARG A 232 7.93 10.35 9.27
N ILE A 233 8.07 9.71 10.43
CA ILE A 233 8.86 8.51 10.62
C ILE A 233 7.88 7.37 10.89
N ILE A 234 7.74 6.47 9.91
CA ILE A 234 6.80 5.34 9.96
C ILE A 234 7.55 4.04 10.29
N TYR A 235 6.88 3.14 10.98
CA TYR A 235 7.44 1.84 11.36
C TYR A 235 7.03 0.76 10.35
N GLY A 236 7.98 -0.04 9.86
CA GLY A 236 7.71 -1.19 8.99
C GLY A 236 8.36 -2.47 9.53
N GLY A 237 7.56 -3.36 10.14
CA GLY A 237 8.08 -4.63 10.64
C GLY A 237 6.99 -5.48 11.27
N SER A 238 6.42 -6.41 10.50
CA SER A 238 5.35 -7.33 10.94
C SER A 238 4.17 -6.63 11.66
N VAL A 239 3.74 -5.46 11.16
CA VAL A 239 2.54 -4.77 11.67
C VAL A 239 1.29 -5.56 11.30
N THR A 240 0.40 -5.74 12.26
CA THR A 240 -0.89 -6.45 12.12
C THR A 240 -2.00 -5.64 12.76
N GLY A 241 -3.27 -6.00 12.49
CA GLY A 241 -4.41 -5.35 13.15
C GLY A 241 -4.35 -5.44 14.68
N ALA A 242 -3.78 -6.53 15.22
CA ALA A 242 -3.63 -6.73 16.66
C ALA A 242 -2.53 -5.86 17.32
N THR A 243 -1.48 -5.51 16.58
CA THR A 243 -0.30 -4.81 17.13
C THR A 243 -0.31 -3.30 16.85
N CYS A 244 -1.07 -2.87 15.84
CA CYS A 244 -1.01 -1.49 15.34
C CYS A 244 -1.36 -0.43 16.39
N LYS A 245 -2.31 -0.68 17.29
CA LYS A 245 -2.74 0.34 18.29
C LYS A 245 -1.65 0.66 19.30
N GLU A 246 -0.91 -0.35 19.77
CA GLU A 246 0.15 -0.16 20.76
C GLU A 246 1.41 0.48 20.14
N LEU A 247 1.71 0.16 18.89
CA LEU A 247 2.75 0.84 18.14
C LEU A 247 2.36 2.29 17.83
N ALA A 248 1.11 2.53 17.45
CA ALA A 248 0.60 3.86 17.11
C ALA A 248 0.49 4.79 18.33
N SER A 249 0.42 4.25 19.56
CA SER A 249 0.39 5.08 20.77
C SER A 249 1.76 5.66 21.14
N GLN A 250 2.84 5.23 20.47
CA GLN A 250 4.18 5.75 20.70
C GLN A 250 4.32 7.18 20.11
N PRO A 251 4.91 8.13 20.85
CA PRO A 251 4.95 9.55 20.47
C PRO A 251 5.59 9.84 19.11
N ASP A 252 6.66 9.11 18.75
CA ASP A 252 7.43 9.38 17.54
C ASP A 252 7.10 8.42 16.38
N VAL A 253 6.11 7.54 16.56
CA VAL A 253 5.61 6.64 15.51
C VAL A 253 4.45 7.31 14.76
N ASP A 254 4.76 7.78 13.55
CA ASP A 254 3.83 8.61 12.74
C ASP A 254 2.91 7.78 11.84
N GLY A 255 3.12 6.46 11.75
CA GLY A 255 2.34 5.57 10.90
C GLY A 255 3.09 4.27 10.59
N PHE A 256 2.65 3.57 9.55
CA PHE A 256 3.16 2.25 9.22
C PHE A 256 3.46 2.05 7.74
N LEU A 257 4.52 1.27 7.46
CA LEU A 257 4.72 0.61 6.16
C LEU A 257 4.34 -0.86 6.32
N VAL A 258 3.28 -1.29 5.63
CA VAL A 258 2.62 -2.58 5.90
C VAL A 258 2.81 -3.54 4.72
N GLY A 259 3.53 -4.63 4.95
CA GLY A 259 3.71 -5.72 3.99
C GLY A 259 2.48 -6.64 3.91
N GLY A 260 2.61 -7.88 4.40
CA GLY A 260 1.60 -8.94 4.20
C GLY A 260 0.19 -8.62 4.72
N ALA A 261 0.04 -7.79 5.76
CA ALA A 261 -1.28 -7.38 6.27
C ALA A 261 -2.02 -6.40 5.33
N SER A 262 -1.30 -5.70 4.43
CA SER A 262 -1.92 -4.81 3.42
C SER A 262 -2.78 -5.55 2.40
N LEU A 263 -2.56 -6.87 2.26
CA LEU A 263 -3.30 -7.74 1.34
C LEU A 263 -4.55 -8.37 1.99
N LYS A 264 -4.90 -7.94 3.21
CA LYS A 264 -5.97 -8.53 4.02
C LYS A 264 -6.94 -7.44 4.51
N PRO A 265 -8.17 -7.82 4.89
CA PRO A 265 -9.14 -6.87 5.45
C PRO A 265 -8.64 -6.12 6.69
N GLU A 266 -7.77 -6.74 7.50
CA GLU A 266 -7.19 -6.14 8.71
C GLU A 266 -6.37 -4.87 8.43
N PHE A 267 -6.01 -4.58 7.16
CA PHE A 267 -5.37 -3.31 6.81
C PHE A 267 -6.23 -2.10 7.16
N VAL A 268 -7.56 -2.23 7.10
CA VAL A 268 -8.48 -1.17 7.51
C VAL A 268 -8.37 -0.90 9.02
N ASP A 269 -8.18 -1.94 9.82
CA ASP A 269 -7.97 -1.80 11.27
C ASP A 269 -6.66 -1.04 11.56
N ILE A 270 -5.62 -1.29 10.76
CA ILE A 270 -4.33 -0.60 10.86
C ILE A 270 -4.46 0.88 10.49
N ILE A 271 -5.21 1.22 9.43
CA ILE A 271 -5.49 2.63 9.07
C ILE A 271 -6.19 3.35 10.22
N ASN A 272 -7.08 2.65 10.92
CA ASN A 272 -7.86 3.20 12.04
C ASN A 272 -7.16 3.04 13.41
N ALA A 273 -5.85 2.76 13.45
CA ALA A 273 -5.15 2.44 14.70
C ALA A 273 -5.16 3.58 15.75
N LYS A 274 -5.23 4.84 15.30
CA LYS A 274 -5.31 6.04 16.16
C LYS A 274 -6.76 6.54 16.39
N GLN A 275 -7.77 5.76 16.00
CA GLN A 275 -9.20 6.07 16.24
C GLN A 275 -9.75 5.33 17.46
#